data_AF-A0A2V9BJD6-F1
#
_entry.id   AF-A0A2V9BJD6-F1
#
_cell.length_a   1.000
_cell.length_b   1.000
_cell.length_c   1.000
_cell.angle_alpha   90.00
_cell.angle_beta   90.00
_cell.angle_gamma   90.00
#
_symmetry.space_group_name_H-M   'P 1'
#
loop_
_entity.id
_entity.type
_entity.pdbx_description
1 polymer ?
#
loop_
_entity_poly.entity_id
_entity_poly.type
_entity_poly.pdbx_seq_one_letter_code
_entity_poly.pdbx_strand_id
1 'polypeptide(L)'
;MQKTYPTRDAADKELEDYFQTRFAALDANDFLYQVNSSRNYDPSPQLEKITAPVMYINSADDFINPPELGIAERGIKKVKNGRFVLLPISDETRGHGTHTRAAVWKQYLQELLEKSAH
;
A
#
# COMPACT_ATOMS: atom_id res chain seq x y z
N MET A 1 2.00 15.91 6.10
CA MET A 1 2.82 17.04 5.62
C MET A 1 2.87 18.18 6.62
N GLN A 2 1.75 18.78 7.06
CA GLN A 2 1.77 19.94 7.98
C GLN A 2 2.60 19.76 9.26
N LYS A 3 2.57 18.58 9.90
CA LYS A 3 3.42 18.30 11.09
C LYS A 3 4.93 18.30 10.79
N THR A 4 5.32 17.89 9.58
CA THR A 4 6.74 17.72 9.17
C THR A 4 7.29 18.95 8.48
N TYR A 5 6.43 19.66 7.73
CA TYR A 5 6.74 20.88 6.99
C TYR A 5 5.74 21.96 7.43
N PRO A 6 5.97 22.58 8.60
CA PRO A 6 4.97 23.44 9.25
C PRO A 6 4.83 24.83 8.62
N THR A 7 5.68 25.16 7.65
CA THR A 7 5.64 26.43 6.93
C THR A 7 5.46 26.16 5.45
N ARG A 8 4.88 27.15 4.73
CA ARG A 8 4.79 27.11 3.28
C ARG A 8 6.16 26.89 2.64
N ASP A 9 7.14 27.71 3.00
CA ASP A 9 8.48 27.65 2.39
C ASP A 9 9.14 26.28 2.59
N ALA A 10 8.95 25.65 3.76
CA ALA A 10 9.46 24.31 4.01
C ALA A 10 8.74 23.24 3.15
N ALA A 11 7.43 23.37 2.97
CA ALA A 11 6.65 22.45 2.14
C ALA A 11 6.98 22.62 0.64
N ASP A 12 7.11 23.87 0.18
CA ASP A 12 7.48 24.22 -1.20
C ASP A 12 8.90 23.69 -1.51
N LYS A 13 9.84 23.85 -0.58
CA LYS A 13 11.19 23.29 -0.71
C LYS A 13 11.20 21.76 -0.79
N GLU A 14 10.45 21.08 0.09
CA GLU A 14 10.37 19.61 0.06
C GLU A 14 9.81 19.11 -1.28
N LEU A 15 8.77 19.78 -1.81
CA LEU A 15 8.20 19.43 -3.10
C LEU A 15 9.22 19.59 -4.23
N GLU A 16 9.96 20.70 -4.26
CA GLU A 16 11.03 20.92 -5.23
C GLU A 16 12.08 19.81 -5.13
N ASP A 17 12.60 19.53 -3.93
CA ASP A 17 13.61 18.49 -3.71
C ASP A 17 13.09 17.10 -4.13
N TYR A 18 11.81 16.80 -3.86
CA TYR A 18 11.14 15.58 -4.29
C TYR A 18 11.08 15.48 -5.82
N PHE A 19 10.63 16.54 -6.51
CA PHE A 19 10.52 16.55 -7.97
C PHE A 19 11.89 16.40 -8.63
N GLN A 20 12.88 17.18 -8.18
CA GLN A 20 14.25 17.09 -8.69
C GLN A 20 14.82 15.67 -8.54
N THR A 21 14.59 15.02 -7.40
CA THR A 21 15.12 13.68 -7.16
C THR A 21 14.36 12.60 -7.92
N ARG A 22 13.03 12.63 -7.91
CA ARG A 22 12.18 11.55 -8.44
C ARG A 22 12.06 11.58 -9.96
N PHE A 23 12.03 12.76 -10.57
CA PHE A 23 11.82 12.88 -12.01
C PHE A 23 13.11 12.83 -12.81
N ALA A 24 14.27 13.12 -12.20
CA ALA A 24 15.55 13.05 -12.90
C ALA A 24 15.86 11.66 -13.50
N ALA A 25 15.35 10.58 -12.89
CA ALA A 25 15.57 9.20 -13.35
C ALA A 25 14.31 8.55 -13.94
N LEU A 26 13.21 9.29 -14.11
CA LEU A 26 11.93 8.75 -14.58
C LEU A 26 11.83 8.86 -16.09
N ASP A 27 11.74 7.72 -16.79
CA ASP A 27 11.32 7.70 -18.18
C ASP A 27 9.78 7.76 -18.27
N ALA A 28 9.28 8.66 -19.11
CA ALA A 28 7.85 8.91 -19.23
C ALA A 28 7.08 7.73 -19.85
N ASN A 29 7.70 7.00 -20.79
CA ASN A 29 7.07 5.82 -21.38
C ASN A 29 7.03 4.69 -20.36
N ASP A 30 8.13 4.44 -19.65
CA ASP A 30 8.16 3.43 -18.58
C ASP A 30 7.10 3.72 -17.51
N PHE A 31 6.96 4.99 -17.11
CA PHE A 31 5.92 5.39 -16.16
C PHE A 31 4.50 5.13 -16.70
N LEU A 32 4.23 5.46 -17.97
CA LEU A 32 2.96 5.16 -18.61
C LEU A 32 2.67 3.65 -18.59
N TYR A 33 3.65 2.81 -18.94
CA TYR A 33 3.50 1.35 -18.91
C TYR A 33 3.26 0.83 -17.49
N GLN A 34 3.98 1.35 -16.48
CA GLN A 34 3.80 0.97 -15.08
C GLN A 34 2.37 1.23 -14.61
N VAL A 35 1.84 2.45 -14.81
CA VAL A 35 0.48 2.81 -14.38
C VAL A 35 -0.57 2.03 -15.18
N ASN A 36 -0.38 1.87 -16.49
CA ASN A 36 -1.34 1.17 -17.33
C ASN A 36 -1.42 -0.33 -17.00
N SER A 37 -0.36 -0.92 -16.42
CA SER A 37 -0.33 -2.35 -16.07
C SER A 37 -1.39 -2.76 -15.04
N SER A 38 -1.87 -1.82 -14.21
CA SER A 38 -2.93 -2.10 -13.21
C SER A 38 -4.33 -1.74 -13.70
N ARG A 39 -4.49 -1.16 -14.90
CA ARG A 39 -5.75 -0.57 -15.38
C ARG A 39 -6.93 -1.55 -15.41
N ASN A 40 -6.65 -2.81 -15.72
CA ASN A 40 -7.63 -3.89 -15.84
C ASN A 40 -7.28 -5.10 -14.97
N TYR A 41 -6.43 -4.91 -13.97
CA TYR A 41 -6.04 -5.98 -13.06
C TYR A 41 -7.21 -6.38 -12.17
N ASP A 42 -7.76 -7.58 -12.40
CA ASP A 42 -8.81 -8.18 -11.57
C ASP A 42 -8.49 -9.65 -11.26
N PRO A 43 -7.93 -9.97 -10.07
CA PRO A 43 -7.66 -11.33 -9.66
C PRO A 43 -8.90 -12.02 -9.05
N SER A 44 -10.03 -11.31 -8.89
CA SER A 44 -11.18 -11.77 -8.12
C SER A 44 -11.77 -13.13 -8.52
N PRO A 45 -11.76 -13.56 -9.80
CA PRO A 45 -12.29 -14.87 -10.20
C PRO A 45 -11.40 -16.05 -9.77
N GLN A 46 -10.15 -15.79 -9.38
CA GLN A 46 -9.15 -16.84 -9.12
C GLN A 46 -8.66 -16.89 -7.67
N LEU A 47 -9.19 -16.05 -6.78
CA LEU A 47 -8.76 -15.97 -5.39
C LEU A 47 -8.85 -17.31 -4.64
N GLU A 48 -9.84 -18.14 -4.96
CA GLU A 48 -10.03 -19.47 -4.36
C GLU A 48 -8.94 -20.48 -4.73
N LYS A 49 -8.21 -20.25 -5.83
CA LYS A 49 -7.10 -21.10 -6.25
C LYS A 49 -5.85 -20.88 -5.39
N ILE A 50 -5.80 -19.78 -4.62
CA ILE A 50 -4.64 -19.43 -3.80
C ILE A 50 -4.63 -20.32 -2.55
N THR A 51 -3.65 -21.21 -2.48
CA THR A 51 -3.43 -22.12 -1.35
C THR A 51 -2.36 -21.61 -0.38
N ALA A 52 -1.44 -20.77 -0.85
CA ALA A 52 -0.41 -20.16 -0.01
C ALA A 52 -1.04 -19.27 1.09
N PRO A 53 -0.40 -19.13 2.26
CA PRO A 53 -0.76 -18.09 3.21
C PRO A 53 -0.70 -16.70 2.55
N VAL A 54 -1.76 -15.91 2.72
CA VAL A 54 -1.81 -14.54 2.21
C VAL A 54 -2.22 -13.61 3.32
N MET A 55 -1.50 -12.49 3.44
CA MET A 55 -1.92 -11.38 4.28
C MET A 55 -2.06 -10.13 3.42
N TYR A 56 -3.25 -9.54 3.44
CA TYR A 56 -3.50 -8.23 2.87
C TYR A 56 -3.49 -7.23 4.03
N ILE A 57 -2.50 -6.35 4.07
CA ILE A 57 -2.40 -5.27 5.06
C ILE A 57 -2.72 -3.96 4.35
N ASN A 58 -3.69 -3.21 4.87
CA ASN A 58 -4.02 -1.87 4.40
C ASN A 58 -4.09 -0.89 5.57
N SER A 59 -4.06 0.42 5.31
CA SER A 59 -4.35 1.43 6.33
C SER A 59 -5.68 2.13 6.06
N ALA A 60 -6.34 2.55 7.13
CA ALA A 60 -7.64 3.23 7.08
C ALA A 60 -7.59 4.63 6.43
N ASP A 61 -6.39 5.16 6.14
CA ASP A 61 -6.18 6.42 5.44
C ASP A 61 -5.71 6.25 3.97
N ASP A 62 -5.66 5.02 3.44
CA ASP A 62 -5.28 4.76 2.05
C ASP A 62 -6.38 5.19 1.06
N PHE A 63 -6.19 6.34 0.41
CA PHE A 63 -7.13 6.86 -0.59
C PHE A 63 -7.04 6.17 -1.95
N ILE A 64 -5.95 5.47 -2.28
CA ILE A 64 -5.78 4.75 -3.56
C ILE A 64 -6.50 3.41 -3.49
N ASN A 65 -6.39 2.71 -2.36
CA ASN A 65 -7.13 1.48 -2.07
C ASN A 65 -8.10 1.70 -0.90
N PRO A 66 -9.17 2.50 -1.09
CA PRO A 66 -10.08 2.90 0.00
C PRO A 66 -10.72 1.68 0.67
N PRO A 67 -10.40 1.41 1.96
CA PRO A 67 -10.91 0.24 2.66
C PRO A 67 -12.43 0.28 2.87
N GLU A 68 -13.03 1.46 2.82
CA GLU A 68 -14.47 1.70 2.97
C GLU A 68 -15.29 1.02 1.85
N LEU A 69 -14.67 0.74 0.70
CA LEU A 69 -15.31 -0.02 -0.38
C LEU A 69 -15.51 -1.51 -0.02
N GLY A 70 -14.81 -2.00 1.01
CA GLY A 70 -14.86 -3.39 1.50
C GLY A 70 -14.41 -4.44 0.48
N ILE A 71 -13.74 -4.03 -0.62
CA ILE A 71 -13.32 -4.93 -1.70
C ILE A 71 -12.31 -5.95 -1.16
N ALA A 72 -11.27 -5.49 -0.46
CA ALA A 72 -10.25 -6.35 0.14
C ALA A 72 -10.85 -7.28 1.21
N GLU A 73 -11.70 -6.75 2.09
CA GLU A 73 -12.36 -7.53 3.16
C GLU A 73 -13.23 -8.66 2.60
N ARG A 74 -14.00 -8.39 1.53
CA ARG A 74 -14.82 -9.43 0.88
C ARG A 74 -13.96 -10.40 0.08
N GLY A 75 -12.99 -9.88 -0.67
CA GLY A 75 -12.13 -10.67 -1.55
C GLY A 75 -11.29 -11.68 -0.78
N ILE A 76 -10.67 -11.27 0.32
CA ILE A 76 -9.75 -12.14 1.09
C ILE A 76 -10.45 -13.38 1.65
N LYS A 77 -11.77 -13.31 1.91
CA LYS A 77 -12.56 -14.45 2.41
C LYS A 77 -12.60 -15.62 1.43
N LYS A 78 -12.33 -15.37 0.14
CA LYS A 78 -12.20 -16.42 -0.88
C LYS A 78 -10.84 -17.13 -0.83
N VAL A 79 -9.82 -16.50 -0.25
CA VAL A 79 -8.47 -17.07 -0.15
C VAL A 79 -8.43 -18.00 1.07
N LYS A 80 -8.18 -19.30 0.85
CA LYS A 80 -8.26 -20.34 1.90
C LYS A 80 -7.50 -19.99 3.18
N ASN A 81 -6.30 -19.46 3.02
CA ASN A 81 -5.41 -19.08 4.12
C ASN A 81 -5.21 -17.55 4.23
N GLY A 82 -6.20 -16.79 3.74
CA GLY A 82 -6.17 -15.34 3.67
C GLY A 82 -6.50 -14.65 4.99
N ARG A 83 -5.81 -13.54 5.26
CA ARG A 83 -6.12 -12.64 6.37
C ARG A 83 -6.06 -11.19 5.87
N PHE A 84 -7.06 -10.39 6.23
CA PHE A 84 -7.04 -8.95 6.03
C PHE A 84 -6.74 -8.27 7.36
N VAL A 85 -5.86 -7.27 7.31
CA VAL A 85 -5.48 -6.42 8.44
C VAL A 85 -5.70 -4.99 8.02
N LEU A 86 -6.58 -4.30 8.74
CA LEU A 86 -6.78 -2.86 8.58
C LEU A 86 -6.10 -2.12 9.72
N LEU A 87 -5.06 -1.36 9.39
CA LEU A 87 -4.34 -0.52 10.33
C LEU A 87 -5.20 0.72 10.62
N PRO A 88 -5.47 1.04 11.90
CA PRO A 88 -6.16 2.28 12.25
C PRO A 88 -5.29 3.49 11.88
N ILE A 89 -5.95 4.60 11.57
CA ILE A 89 -5.27 5.89 11.33
C ILE A 89 -4.47 6.24 12.59
N SER A 90 -3.22 6.67 12.39
CA SER A 90 -2.36 7.12 13.49
C SER A 90 -1.39 8.19 13.01
N ASP A 91 -0.62 8.74 13.94
CA ASP A 91 0.45 9.69 13.60
C ASP A 91 1.56 9.09 12.71
N GLU A 92 1.62 7.76 12.63
CA GLU A 92 2.60 7.03 11.82
C GLU A 92 2.11 6.69 10.41
N THR A 93 0.80 6.74 10.14
CA THR A 93 0.24 6.46 8.81
C THR A 93 0.45 7.64 7.86
N ARG A 94 0.55 7.36 6.56
CA ARG A 94 0.85 8.33 5.49
C ARG A 94 -0.04 8.09 4.27
N GLY A 95 -1.32 7.83 4.49
CA GLY A 95 -2.25 7.41 3.45
C GLY A 95 -1.75 6.18 2.70
N HIS A 96 -1.83 6.17 1.37
CA HIS A 96 -1.28 5.08 0.56
C HIS A 96 0.19 4.80 0.89
N GLY A 97 1.00 5.83 1.13
CA GLY A 97 2.43 5.70 1.46
C GLY A 97 2.73 4.91 2.75
N THR A 98 1.72 4.56 3.56
CA THR A 98 1.88 3.65 4.71
C THR A 98 2.46 2.29 4.30
N HIS A 99 2.18 1.81 3.08
CA HIS A 99 2.75 0.54 2.59
C HIS A 99 4.29 0.52 2.58
N THR A 100 4.95 1.68 2.43
CA THR A 100 6.42 1.81 2.46
C THR A 100 6.99 1.95 3.89
N ARG A 101 6.14 2.15 4.91
CA ARG A 101 6.57 2.33 6.32
C ARG A 101 6.51 1.03 7.10
N ALA A 102 7.53 0.19 6.92
CA ALA A 102 7.64 -1.12 7.59
C ALA A 102 7.43 -1.08 9.11
N ALA A 103 7.83 -0.01 9.79
CA ALA A 103 7.63 0.13 11.24
C ALA A 103 6.16 -0.05 11.70
N VAL A 104 5.18 0.26 10.84
CA VAL A 104 3.75 0.20 11.17
C VAL A 104 3.18 -1.22 11.00
N TRP A 105 3.77 -2.03 10.11
CA TRP A 105 3.20 -3.33 9.70
C TRP A 105 4.14 -4.53 9.84
N LYS A 106 5.42 -4.35 10.16
CA LYS A 106 6.44 -5.43 10.15
C LYS A 106 6.09 -6.63 11.02
N GLN A 107 5.37 -6.43 12.12
CA GLN A 107 4.90 -7.50 13.01
C GLN A 107 4.01 -8.49 12.26
N TYR A 108 3.18 -8.00 11.34
CA TYR A 108 2.29 -8.82 10.53
C TYR A 108 3.05 -9.60 9.45
N LEU A 109 4.14 -9.03 8.91
CA LEU A 109 5.05 -9.77 8.04
C LEU A 109 5.73 -10.91 8.81
N GLN A 110 6.18 -10.66 10.04
CA GLN A 110 6.74 -11.72 10.89
C GLN A 110 5.72 -12.85 11.11
N GLU A 111 4.48 -12.52 11.49
CA GLU A 111 3.41 -13.52 11.63
C GLU A 111 3.17 -14.33 10.34
N LEU A 112 3.20 -13.67 9.17
CA LEU A 112 3.04 -14.35 7.88
C LEU A 112 4.21 -15.32 7.60
N LEU A 113 5.44 -14.90 7.88
CA LEU A 113 6.64 -15.73 7.67
C LEU A 113 6.64 -16.95 8.60
N GLU A 114 6.30 -16.77 9.87
CA GLU A 114 6.16 -17.87 10.84
C GLU A 114 5.09 -18.87 10.37
N LYS A 115 3.93 -18.37 9.91
CA LYS A 115 2.86 -19.22 9.36
C LYS A 115 3.26 -19.95 8.07
N SER A 116 4.20 -19.42 7.31
CA SER A 116 4.63 -19.97 6.01
C SER A 116 5.80 -20.96 6.13
N ALA A 117 6.36 -21.15 7.33
CA ALA A 117 7.50 -22.03 7.57
C ALA A 117 7.12 -23.53 7.67
N HIS A 118 5.84 -23.87 7.51
CA HIS A 118 5.29 -25.22 7.73
C HIS A 118 4.46 -25.70 6.54
#